data_AF-A0A8J2EUN0-F1
#
_entry.id   AF-A0A8J2EUN0-F1
#
_cell.length_a   1.000
_cell.length_b   1.000
_cell.length_c   1.000
_cell.angle_alpha   90.00
_cell.angle_beta   90.00
_cell.angle_gamma   90.00
#
_symmetry.space_group_name_H-M   'P 1'
#
loop_
_entity.id
_entity.type
_entity.pdbx_description
1 polymer ?
#
loop_
_entity_poly.entity_id
_entity_poly.type
_entity_poly.pdbx_seq_one_letter_code
_entity_poly.pdbx_strand_id
1 'polypeptide(L)'
;MADGHAPDVHMGAHLDQMKSVNQAENLQDFRREREGHLMIRDDQPFLIMSFGMKYQGVHTSKYKIEGKYHIPVGYKAIVKWDDDEIVFMTREGSFGPEFQIIYLPKSAVAEDFTLFEWNPNIAEIWDQLLTVLETQDKDMGMFAAGPWQTFGVTEDTVQIAVAQNVDQKTVVDGILYCANGTQPTLEECERYLGFNYDTDEPYSWVVHEFMNEPLPSDYYQYCSNGMFYWVDGRTQESTWKHPHYDKYKQMLQVCRKQKTLPHWKAIMAFQIEFLFSTLFTWEAEVSGVYPKEETVENVLEMARIFKVDIKNEPYLVHVLKRALRHYAVVVKEKRAVQDVEDFRNLMQRYRDIVGNYERAKAAQEQQTRAVMQCVECAPSANPRDAVLYCDHCRDLFCQQCFDRLHSKGRRKHHRRTWVELGTCAECEEALAVYHCVQCQDAYCGECFQEWHQRGGRRNHVPIILRSFSTQTHKVPAISTFDFGNISAAAVTLGGGAAHNLARALSPWIAFDDESDIRVYYNVQTEERRRDLPLAMLNEALESGIGGGVACGWAGSWGSEMFPTDTGK
;
A
#
# COMPACT_ATOMS: atom_id res chain seq x y z
N MET A 1 83.09 47.55 -26.29
CA MET A 1 82.70 46.14 -26.52
C MET A 1 81.78 45.76 -25.38
N ALA A 2 80.63 45.19 -25.73
CA ALA A 2 79.40 45.22 -24.95
C ALA A 2 79.37 44.23 -23.77
N ASP A 3 78.67 44.68 -22.73
CA ASP A 3 78.11 43.90 -21.62
C ASP A 3 77.03 42.90 -22.09
N GLY A 4 76.83 41.85 -21.30
CA GLY A 4 75.71 40.93 -21.44
C GLY A 4 75.59 39.96 -20.25
N HIS A 5 75.02 40.43 -19.14
CA HIS A 5 74.37 39.54 -18.16
C HIS A 5 72.94 39.28 -18.63
N ALA A 6 72.57 38.00 -18.77
CA ALA A 6 71.21 37.58 -19.10
C ALA A 6 70.32 37.62 -17.85
N PRO A 7 69.01 37.97 -17.98
CA PRO A 7 68.09 38.03 -16.86
C PRO A 7 67.51 36.65 -16.53
N ASP A 8 67.33 36.38 -15.24
CA ASP A 8 66.53 35.27 -14.71
C ASP A 8 65.06 35.44 -15.11
N VAL A 9 64.52 34.47 -15.85
CA VAL A 9 63.10 34.40 -16.19
C VAL A 9 62.40 33.55 -15.13
N HIS A 10 61.54 34.20 -14.34
CA HIS A 10 60.65 33.57 -13.37
C HIS A 10 59.69 32.58 -14.04
N MET A 11 59.82 31.28 -13.74
CA MET A 11 58.83 30.23 -14.05
C MET A 11 57.61 30.30 -13.11
N GLY A 12 56.97 31.46 -13.00
CA GLY A 12 55.82 31.69 -12.11
C GLY A 12 54.46 31.33 -12.72
N ALA A 13 54.27 31.56 -14.03
CA ALA A 13 52.93 31.47 -14.65
C ALA A 13 52.51 30.05 -15.08
N HIS A 14 53.46 29.19 -15.45
CA HIS A 14 53.16 27.86 -15.98
C HIS A 14 52.84 26.82 -14.87
N LEU A 15 53.30 27.06 -13.64
CA LEU A 15 53.03 26.21 -12.48
C LEU A 15 51.62 26.44 -11.88
N ASP A 16 51.08 27.65 -12.00
CA ASP A 16 49.72 27.96 -11.53
C ASP A 16 48.65 27.47 -12.50
N GLN A 17 48.88 27.55 -13.81
CA GLN A 17 48.00 26.91 -14.80
C GLN A 17 47.95 25.38 -14.64
N MET A 18 49.07 24.71 -14.40
CA MET A 18 49.10 23.27 -14.12
C MET A 18 48.40 22.88 -12.81
N LYS A 19 48.38 23.74 -11.78
CA LYS A 19 47.61 23.52 -10.55
C LYS A 19 46.11 23.73 -10.78
N SER A 20 45.72 24.72 -11.57
CA SER A 20 44.33 24.94 -11.98
C SER A 20 43.81 23.82 -12.89
N VAL A 21 44.65 23.30 -13.80
CA VAL A 21 44.34 22.13 -14.63
C VAL A 21 44.24 20.87 -13.79
N ASN A 22 45.14 20.62 -12.83
CA ASN A 22 44.98 19.50 -11.90
C ASN A 22 43.75 19.65 -10.98
N GLN A 23 43.35 20.87 -10.60
CA GLN A 23 42.08 21.11 -9.90
C GLN A 23 40.86 20.88 -10.80
N ALA A 24 40.97 21.14 -12.11
CA ALA A 24 39.92 20.91 -13.10
C ALA A 24 39.83 19.43 -13.53
N GLU A 25 40.94 18.70 -13.63
CA GLU A 25 40.96 17.25 -13.83
C GLU A 25 40.38 16.53 -12.61
N ASN A 26 40.67 17.00 -11.39
CA ASN A 26 39.96 16.54 -10.20
C ASN A 26 38.44 16.81 -10.28
N LEU A 27 37.98 17.87 -10.97
CA LEU A 27 36.55 18.12 -11.21
C LEU A 27 35.93 17.21 -12.29
N GLN A 28 36.71 16.72 -13.26
CA GLN A 28 36.25 15.72 -14.23
C GLN A 28 36.21 14.29 -13.64
N ASP A 29 37.12 13.96 -12.73
CA ASP A 29 37.09 12.73 -11.92
C ASP A 29 35.97 12.72 -10.87
N PHE A 30 35.30 13.87 -10.65
CA PHE A 30 34.06 13.98 -9.87
C PHE A 30 32.80 13.48 -10.60
N ARG A 31 32.95 12.66 -11.65
CA ARG A 31 31.83 11.90 -12.21
C ARG A 31 31.61 10.60 -11.43
N ARG A 32 30.56 10.65 -10.59
CA ARG A 32 29.55 9.59 -10.28
C ARG A 32 29.41 9.06 -8.85
N GLU A 33 30.17 9.52 -7.88
CA GLU A 33 29.93 9.10 -6.48
C GLU A 33 29.88 10.31 -5.53
N ARG A 34 28.68 10.56 -4.98
CA ARG A 34 28.38 11.42 -3.82
C ARG A 34 28.37 12.96 -4.04
N GLU A 35 27.39 13.62 -3.40
CA GLU A 35 27.36 15.05 -3.02
C GLU A 35 26.79 16.12 -3.99
N GLY A 36 25.56 15.95 -4.53
CA GLY A 36 24.81 17.09 -5.11
C GLY A 36 23.29 16.88 -5.17
N HIS A 37 22.51 17.98 -5.11
CA HIS A 37 21.05 18.04 -5.17
C HIS A 37 20.59 18.34 -6.61
N LEU A 38 20.06 17.34 -7.32
CA LEU A 38 19.59 17.50 -8.69
C LEU A 38 18.18 18.12 -8.70
N MET A 39 18.04 19.27 -9.35
CA MET A 39 16.77 19.96 -9.57
C MET A 39 16.46 20.00 -11.07
N ILE A 40 15.19 19.96 -11.43
CA ILE A 40 14.71 20.07 -12.81
C ILE A 40 13.89 21.36 -12.89
N ARG A 41 14.24 22.24 -13.83
CA ARG A 41 13.50 23.47 -14.10
C ARG A 41 13.37 23.66 -15.60
N ASP A 42 12.16 23.96 -16.07
CA ASP A 42 11.86 24.18 -17.49
C ASP A 42 12.39 23.03 -18.37
N ASP A 43 12.18 21.78 -17.91
CA ASP A 43 12.70 20.54 -18.51
C ASP A 43 14.23 20.41 -18.57
N GLN A 44 14.98 21.28 -17.89
CA GLN A 44 16.44 21.25 -17.83
C GLN A 44 16.96 20.87 -16.44
N PRO A 45 17.86 19.86 -16.35
CA PRO A 45 18.47 19.46 -15.08
C PRO A 45 19.60 20.42 -14.69
N PHE A 46 19.58 20.91 -13.46
CA PHE A 46 20.71 21.59 -12.82
C PHE A 46 20.97 21.03 -11.41
N LEU A 47 22.24 20.96 -11.02
CA LEU A 47 22.73 20.22 -9.86
C LEU A 47 23.36 21.19 -8.86
N ILE A 48 22.84 21.25 -7.63
CA ILE A 48 23.42 22.04 -6.54
C ILE A 48 24.36 21.17 -5.73
N MET A 49 25.65 21.39 -5.90
CA MET A 49 26.71 20.69 -5.17
C MET A 49 26.83 21.20 -3.73
N SER A 50 26.57 22.50 -3.50
CA SER A 50 26.57 23.08 -2.15
C SER A 50 25.66 24.29 -2.09
N PHE A 51 24.78 24.35 -1.08
CA PHE A 51 23.91 25.51 -0.84
C PHE A 51 24.66 26.71 -0.24
N GLY A 52 25.87 26.49 0.29
CA GLY A 52 26.63 27.52 1.00
C GLY A 52 25.93 28.01 2.27
N MET A 53 26.44 29.10 2.82
CA MET A 53 25.95 29.69 4.07
C MET A 53 25.51 31.13 3.89
N LYS A 54 24.54 31.58 4.68
CA LYS A 54 24.18 32.99 4.76
C LYS A 54 25.34 33.79 5.35
N TYR A 55 25.74 34.84 4.65
CA TYR A 55 26.80 35.74 5.13
C TYR A 55 26.37 36.50 6.40
N GLN A 56 27.23 36.49 7.42
CA GLN A 56 26.99 37.12 8.73
C GLN A 56 27.93 38.31 9.04
N GLY A 57 28.80 38.71 8.11
CA GLY A 57 29.78 39.78 8.34
C GLY A 57 29.24 41.21 8.14
N VAL A 58 30.12 42.21 8.25
CA VAL A 58 29.78 43.65 8.29
C VAL A 58 29.05 44.14 7.03
N HIS A 59 29.31 43.51 5.88
CA HIS A 59 28.79 43.91 4.57
C HIS A 59 27.54 43.12 4.11
N THR A 60 26.63 42.75 5.03
CA THR A 60 25.44 41.94 4.72
C THR A 60 24.56 42.47 3.59
N SER A 61 24.48 43.79 3.42
CA SER A 61 23.69 44.42 2.35
C SER A 61 24.19 44.07 0.95
N LYS A 62 25.48 43.78 0.79
CA LYS A 62 26.09 43.42 -0.49
C LYS A 62 25.90 41.95 -0.87
N TYR A 63 25.49 41.10 0.08
CA TYR A 63 25.13 39.70 -0.14
C TYR A 63 23.62 39.53 -0.35
N LYS A 64 22.99 40.53 -0.98
CA LYS A 64 21.57 40.52 -1.31
C LYS A 64 21.33 40.91 -2.77
N ILE A 65 20.52 40.13 -3.46
CA ILE A 65 20.02 40.43 -4.81
C ILE A 65 18.72 41.19 -4.62
N GLU A 66 18.67 42.42 -5.15
CA GLU A 66 17.48 43.30 -5.12
C GLU A 66 16.88 43.51 -3.72
N GLY A 67 17.70 43.34 -2.67
CA GLY A 67 17.26 43.42 -1.27
C GLY A 67 16.40 42.24 -0.78
N LYS A 68 16.01 41.31 -1.69
CA LYS A 68 15.09 40.20 -1.42
C LYS A 68 15.81 38.88 -1.17
N TYR A 69 16.69 38.47 -2.08
CA TYR A 69 17.32 37.14 -2.05
C TYR A 69 18.73 37.20 -1.47
N HIS A 70 19.13 36.19 -0.70
CA HIS A 70 20.47 36.08 -0.14
C HIS A 70 21.43 35.44 -1.14
N ILE A 71 22.63 35.99 -1.26
CA ILE A 71 23.75 35.36 -1.96
C ILE A 71 24.50 34.50 -0.93
N PRO A 72 24.44 33.16 -1.03
CA PRO A 72 25.18 32.29 -0.13
C PRO A 72 26.68 32.41 -0.37
N VAL A 73 27.48 32.23 0.68
CA VAL A 73 28.94 32.06 0.61
C VAL A 73 29.25 30.57 0.50
N GLY A 74 30.06 30.17 -0.48
CA GLY A 74 30.38 28.75 -0.71
C GLY A 74 29.29 28.00 -1.49
N TYR A 75 28.41 28.72 -2.19
CA TYR A 75 27.43 28.12 -3.09
C TYR A 75 28.16 27.50 -4.28
N LYS A 76 27.70 26.32 -4.71
CA LYS A 76 28.20 25.65 -5.90
C LYS A 76 27.05 24.99 -6.65
N ALA A 77 26.85 25.38 -7.90
CA ALA A 77 25.87 24.81 -8.80
C ALA A 77 26.51 24.41 -10.13
N ILE A 78 25.96 23.38 -10.76
CA ILE A 78 26.34 22.89 -12.08
C ILE A 78 25.09 22.89 -12.93
N VAL A 79 25.14 23.58 -14.07
CA VAL A 79 24.03 23.64 -15.02
C VAL A 79 24.46 22.91 -16.28
N LYS A 80 23.56 22.07 -16.82
CA LYS A 80 23.78 21.43 -18.11
C LYS A 80 23.25 22.30 -19.24
N TRP A 81 24.07 22.53 -20.24
CA TRP A 81 23.71 23.22 -21.47
C TRP A 81 23.97 22.30 -22.65
N ASP A 82 22.90 21.64 -23.11
CA ASP A 82 22.95 20.44 -23.96
C ASP A 82 23.86 19.37 -23.36
N ASP A 83 25.08 19.33 -23.88
CA ASP A 83 26.11 18.35 -23.63
C ASP A 83 27.26 18.92 -22.79
N ASP A 84 27.30 20.25 -22.62
CA ASP A 84 28.31 20.98 -21.87
C ASP A 84 27.86 21.24 -20.43
N GLU A 85 28.83 21.51 -19.56
CA GLU A 85 28.60 21.78 -18.15
C GLU A 85 29.11 23.20 -17.80
N ILE A 86 28.30 23.96 -17.05
CA ILE A 86 28.68 25.27 -16.54
C ILE A 86 28.63 25.23 -15.02
N VAL A 87 29.77 25.43 -14.38
CA VAL A 87 29.90 25.47 -12.93
C VAL A 87 29.88 26.90 -12.45
N PHE A 88 29.04 27.20 -11.46
CA PHE A 88 28.96 28.49 -10.80
C PHE A 88 29.29 28.36 -9.33
N MET A 89 30.15 29.26 -8.83
CA MET A 89 30.61 29.26 -7.45
C MET A 89 30.60 30.65 -6.84
N THR A 90 30.34 30.72 -5.54
CA THR A 90 30.42 31.95 -4.76
C THR A 90 31.40 31.78 -3.60
N ARG A 91 32.07 32.88 -3.22
CA ARG A 91 32.88 32.93 -1.99
C ARG A 91 32.79 34.29 -1.32
N GLU A 92 33.29 34.35 -0.10
CA GLU A 92 33.44 35.61 0.63
C GLU A 92 34.61 36.41 0.03
N GLY A 93 34.31 37.63 -0.41
CA GLY A 93 35.31 38.59 -0.88
C GLY A 93 35.49 39.76 0.07
N SER A 94 36.56 40.53 -0.15
CA SER A 94 37.00 41.60 0.77
C SER A 94 35.96 42.72 0.95
N PHE A 95 35.17 43.00 -0.09
CA PHE A 95 34.21 44.10 -0.09
C PHE A 95 32.79 43.66 -0.49
N GLY A 96 32.53 42.36 -0.65
CA GLY A 96 31.29 41.80 -1.20
C GLY A 96 31.51 40.37 -1.69
N PRO A 97 30.48 39.66 -2.17
CA PRO A 97 30.65 38.33 -2.74
C PRO A 97 31.57 38.37 -3.96
N GLU A 98 32.37 37.32 -4.12
CA GLU A 98 33.10 37.06 -5.37
C GLU A 98 32.49 35.85 -6.07
N PHE A 99 32.50 35.89 -7.39
CA PHE A 99 31.86 34.92 -8.26
C PHE A 99 32.90 34.29 -9.19
N GLN A 100 32.72 33.00 -9.47
CA GLN A 100 33.52 32.30 -10.47
C GLN A 100 32.60 31.42 -11.31
N ILE A 101 32.83 31.45 -12.61
CA ILE A 101 32.18 30.59 -13.59
C ILE A 101 33.24 29.72 -14.26
N ILE A 102 32.93 28.46 -14.49
CA ILE A 102 33.75 27.52 -15.27
C ILE A 102 32.87 26.94 -16.36
N TYR A 103 33.28 27.12 -17.61
CA TYR A 103 32.62 26.48 -18.75
C TYR A 103 33.42 25.25 -19.18
N LEU A 104 32.75 24.10 -19.23
CA LEU A 104 33.31 22.79 -19.54
C LEU A 104 32.62 22.23 -20.79
N PRO A 105 33.19 22.43 -21.99
CA PRO A 105 32.66 21.84 -23.21
C PRO A 105 32.86 20.31 -23.23
N LYS A 106 31.93 19.57 -23.85
CA LYS A 106 32.02 18.08 -23.95
C LYS A 106 33.18 17.59 -24.83
N SER A 107 33.74 18.44 -25.68
CA SER A 107 34.77 18.06 -26.66
C SER A 107 36.13 17.81 -26.00
N ALA A 108 36.69 16.63 -26.26
CA ALA A 108 37.78 15.93 -25.58
C ALA A 108 39.20 16.55 -25.68
N VAL A 109 39.40 17.83 -25.34
CA VAL A 109 40.75 18.37 -25.08
C VAL A 109 40.73 19.22 -23.81
N ALA A 110 41.55 18.87 -22.82
CA ALA A 110 41.67 19.58 -21.54
C ALA A 110 42.15 21.05 -21.67
N GLU A 111 42.48 21.50 -22.88
CA GLU A 111 42.94 22.87 -23.17
C GLU A 111 41.78 23.84 -23.49
N ASP A 112 40.53 23.37 -23.64
CA ASP A 112 39.38 24.18 -24.11
C ASP A 112 38.38 24.60 -23.02
N PHE A 113 38.67 24.39 -21.72
CA PHE A 113 37.78 24.90 -20.66
C PHE A 113 38.04 26.39 -20.40
N THR A 114 36.96 27.17 -20.32
CA THR A 114 37.06 28.60 -20.00
C THR A 114 36.88 28.77 -18.51
N LEU A 115 37.99 29.05 -17.82
CA LEU A 115 37.99 29.44 -16.42
C LEU A 115 37.97 30.96 -16.32
N PHE A 116 36.87 31.50 -15.79
CA PHE A 116 36.80 32.92 -15.48
C PHE A 116 37.40 33.17 -14.09
N GLU A 117 38.21 34.22 -13.94
CA GLU A 117 38.78 34.57 -12.64
C GLU A 117 37.70 35.03 -11.66
N TRP A 118 37.99 34.89 -10.36
CA TRP A 118 37.11 35.38 -9.31
C TRP A 118 36.87 36.88 -9.46
N ASN A 119 35.61 37.27 -9.72
CA ASN A 119 35.24 38.65 -9.97
C ASN A 119 34.15 39.08 -8.97
N PRO A 120 34.26 40.25 -8.32
CA PRO A 120 33.21 40.79 -7.46
C PRO A 120 31.98 41.32 -8.22
N ASN A 121 32.07 41.45 -9.56
CA ASN A 121 31.01 41.91 -10.43
C ASN A 121 30.43 40.77 -11.26
N ILE A 122 29.27 40.26 -10.84
CA ILE A 122 28.56 39.19 -11.54
C ILE A 122 28.16 39.57 -12.97
N ALA A 123 27.87 40.84 -13.26
CA ALA A 123 27.43 41.26 -14.58
C ALA A 123 28.59 41.16 -15.58
N GLU A 124 29.80 41.53 -15.16
CA GLU A 124 30.99 41.46 -15.99
C GLU A 124 31.36 40.02 -16.34
N ILE A 125 31.39 39.12 -15.35
CA ILE A 125 31.69 37.70 -15.60
C ILE A 125 30.57 37.01 -16.40
N TRP A 126 29.33 37.46 -16.24
CA TRP A 126 28.20 36.98 -17.03
C TRP A 126 28.28 37.41 -18.49
N ASP A 127 28.58 38.68 -18.76
CA ASP A 127 28.78 39.18 -20.12
C ASP A 127 29.96 38.48 -20.81
N GLN A 128 31.03 38.21 -20.07
CA GLN A 128 32.17 37.42 -20.56
C GLN A 128 31.76 35.99 -20.90
N LEU A 129 30.97 35.32 -20.03
CA LEU A 129 30.42 34.00 -20.32
C LEU A 129 29.56 34.04 -21.59
N LEU A 130 28.58 34.94 -21.67
CA LEU A 130 27.70 35.05 -22.83
C LEU A 130 28.48 35.27 -24.13
N THR A 131 29.50 36.14 -24.11
CA THR A 131 30.37 36.37 -25.27
C THR A 131 31.04 35.07 -25.74
N VAL A 132 31.45 34.20 -24.80
CA VAL A 132 32.03 32.89 -25.13
C VAL A 132 30.97 31.94 -25.65
N LEU A 133 29.79 31.88 -25.02
CA LEU A 133 28.73 30.96 -25.41
C LEU A 133 28.08 31.34 -26.76
N GLU A 134 27.99 32.64 -27.10
CA GLU A 134 27.50 33.12 -28.40
C GLU A 134 28.37 32.66 -29.59
N THR A 135 29.64 32.30 -29.33
CA THR A 135 30.49 31.67 -30.36
C THR A 135 30.12 30.21 -30.63
N GLN A 136 29.36 29.58 -29.74
CA GLN A 136 28.86 28.24 -29.88
C GLN A 136 27.50 28.30 -30.58
N ASP A 137 27.33 27.59 -31.70
CA ASP A 137 26.08 27.54 -32.47
C ASP A 137 25.03 26.65 -31.75
N LYS A 138 24.56 27.11 -30.59
CA LYS A 138 23.69 26.38 -29.64
C LYS A 138 22.55 27.26 -29.11
N ASP A 139 21.51 26.65 -28.55
CA ASP A 139 20.35 27.38 -28.04
C ASP A 139 20.67 28.19 -26.78
N MET A 140 20.55 29.52 -26.86
CA MET A 140 20.84 30.44 -25.75
C MET A 140 19.64 30.72 -24.84
N GLY A 141 18.48 30.08 -25.07
CA GLY A 141 17.22 30.37 -24.38
C GLY A 141 17.33 30.38 -22.85
N MET A 142 18.11 29.45 -22.28
CA MET A 142 18.27 29.32 -20.82
C MET A 142 19.02 30.46 -20.13
N PHE A 143 19.76 31.28 -20.89
CA PHE A 143 20.55 32.40 -20.37
C PHE A 143 19.79 33.73 -20.40
N ALA A 144 18.64 33.80 -21.08
CA ALA A 144 17.84 35.02 -21.20
C ALA A 144 17.31 35.54 -19.85
N ALA A 145 17.19 34.65 -18.87
CA ALA A 145 16.72 34.95 -17.52
C ALA A 145 17.79 35.57 -16.59
N GLY A 146 19.05 35.64 -17.04
CA GLY A 146 20.17 36.19 -16.28
C GLY A 146 20.80 35.23 -15.27
N PRO A 147 21.95 35.61 -14.68
CA PRO A 147 22.83 34.69 -13.95
C PRO A 147 22.17 34.07 -12.72
N TRP A 148 21.39 34.87 -11.98
CA TRP A 148 20.79 34.44 -10.73
C TRP A 148 19.73 33.36 -10.93
N GLN A 149 18.93 33.53 -11.97
CA GLN A 149 17.95 32.53 -12.34
C GLN A 149 18.66 31.34 -12.98
N THR A 150 19.55 31.52 -13.95
CA THR A 150 20.25 30.40 -14.60
C THR A 150 20.95 29.46 -13.60
N PHE A 151 21.60 29.98 -12.56
CA PHE A 151 22.28 29.16 -11.54
C PHE A 151 21.43 28.80 -10.32
N GLY A 152 20.14 29.13 -10.34
CA GLY A 152 19.17 28.75 -9.31
C GLY A 152 19.37 29.45 -7.96
N VAL A 153 20.14 30.54 -7.90
CA VAL A 153 20.39 31.25 -6.63
C VAL A 153 19.09 31.84 -6.08
N THR A 154 18.18 32.28 -6.95
CA THR A 154 16.89 32.87 -6.56
C THR A 154 15.79 31.84 -6.33
N GLU A 155 16.09 30.53 -6.45
CA GLU A 155 15.10 29.48 -6.21
C GLU A 155 14.66 29.43 -4.75
N ASP A 156 13.37 29.23 -4.53
CA ASP A 156 12.80 29.19 -3.19
C ASP A 156 13.46 28.12 -2.32
N THR A 157 13.79 26.96 -2.90
CA THR A 157 14.50 25.86 -2.22
C THR A 157 15.88 26.27 -1.72
N VAL A 158 16.66 26.97 -2.55
CA VAL A 158 17.98 27.51 -2.19
C VAL A 158 17.83 28.57 -1.11
N GLN A 159 16.88 29.49 -1.26
CA GLN A 159 16.69 30.59 -0.33
C GLN A 159 16.22 30.11 1.05
N ILE A 160 15.38 29.08 1.09
CA ILE A 160 14.97 28.40 2.33
C ILE A 160 16.18 27.72 2.99
N ALA A 161 16.98 26.96 2.22
CA ALA A 161 18.18 26.29 2.74
C ALA A 161 19.20 27.27 3.33
N VAL A 162 19.40 28.41 2.66
CA VAL A 162 20.29 29.49 3.12
C VAL A 162 19.74 30.19 4.36
N ALA A 163 18.42 30.43 4.42
CA ALA A 163 17.79 31.06 5.58
C ALA A 163 17.87 30.19 6.84
N GLN A 164 17.86 28.86 6.67
CA GLN A 164 17.92 27.89 7.75
C GLN A 164 19.35 27.52 8.19
N ASN A 165 20.40 28.11 7.59
CA ASN A 165 21.81 27.74 7.81
C ASN A 165 22.04 26.22 7.75
N VAL A 166 21.53 25.59 6.69
CA VAL A 166 21.62 24.15 6.51
C VAL A 166 23.09 23.76 6.27
N ASP A 167 23.72 23.13 7.27
CA ASP A 167 24.96 22.37 7.07
C ASP A 167 24.71 21.22 6.07
N GLN A 168 25.76 20.69 5.45
CA GLN A 168 25.74 19.59 4.45
C GLN A 168 24.99 18.29 4.88
N LYS A 169 24.41 18.25 6.10
CA LYS A 169 23.71 17.10 6.71
C LYS A 169 22.30 17.41 7.20
N THR A 170 21.77 18.61 7.04
CA THR A 170 20.40 18.94 7.48
C THR A 170 19.38 18.76 6.35
N VAL A 171 18.30 18.05 6.68
CA VAL A 171 17.17 17.73 5.80
C VAL A 171 16.55 19.01 5.25
N VAL A 172 16.58 19.17 3.91
CA VAL A 172 15.77 20.18 3.20
C VAL A 172 14.30 19.82 3.41
N ASP A 173 13.47 20.79 3.83
CA ASP A 173 12.04 20.56 4.09
C ASP A 173 11.38 19.90 2.87
N GLY A 174 10.84 18.70 3.05
CA GLY A 174 10.22 17.92 1.98
C GLY A 174 11.10 16.84 1.34
N ILE A 175 12.40 16.72 1.62
CA ILE A 175 13.27 15.60 1.12
C ILE A 175 13.61 14.58 2.23
N LEU A 176 13.36 13.29 2.00
CA LEU A 176 13.71 12.24 2.97
C LEU A 176 15.13 11.73 2.74
N TYR A 177 15.97 11.89 3.77
CA TYR A 177 17.37 11.45 3.76
C TYR A 177 17.56 10.19 4.62
N CYS A 178 18.38 9.27 4.12
CA CYS A 178 18.81 8.05 4.77
C CYS A 178 20.33 7.93 4.72
N ALA A 179 20.98 8.10 5.87
CA ALA A 179 22.43 8.03 6.00
C ALA A 179 22.99 6.64 5.66
N ASN A 180 22.19 5.59 5.82
CA ASN A 180 22.59 4.19 5.64
C ASN A 180 22.26 3.63 4.25
N GLY A 181 21.56 4.39 3.40
CA GLY A 181 21.33 4.10 1.98
C GLY A 181 20.30 3.03 1.62
N THR A 182 19.77 2.26 2.58
CA THR A 182 18.83 1.16 2.30
C THR A 182 17.38 1.47 2.64
N GLN A 183 17.10 1.97 3.86
CA GLN A 183 15.77 2.40 4.30
C GLN A 183 15.88 3.48 5.37
N PRO A 184 14.98 4.48 5.38
CA PRO A 184 14.99 5.54 6.37
C PRO A 184 14.66 4.96 7.76
N THR A 185 15.45 5.37 8.74
CA THR A 185 15.23 5.07 10.16
C THR A 185 14.06 5.88 10.73
N LEU A 186 13.56 5.47 11.90
CA LEU A 186 12.50 6.23 12.60
C LEU A 186 12.93 7.68 12.85
N GLU A 187 14.17 7.91 13.29
CA GLU A 187 14.70 9.25 13.55
C GLU A 187 14.76 10.12 12.28
N GLU A 188 15.06 9.52 11.14
CA GLU A 188 15.09 10.22 9.85
C GLU A 188 13.68 10.62 9.42
N CYS A 189 12.69 9.74 9.61
CA CYS A 189 11.28 10.04 9.37
C CYS A 189 10.71 11.07 10.36
N GLU A 190 11.13 11.02 11.63
CA GLU A 190 10.79 12.01 12.66
C GLU A 190 11.27 13.40 12.24
N ARG A 191 12.55 13.52 11.87
CA ARG A 191 13.10 14.79 11.35
C ARG A 191 12.38 15.23 10.08
N TYR A 192 12.10 14.31 9.16
CA TYR A 192 11.40 14.58 7.92
C TYR A 192 10.02 15.22 8.13
N LEU A 193 9.23 14.70 9.07
CA LEU A 193 7.90 15.24 9.41
C LEU A 193 7.96 16.48 10.33
N GLY A 194 9.16 16.91 10.75
CA GLY A 194 9.36 18.04 11.66
C GLY A 194 8.94 17.71 13.10
N PHE A 195 9.21 16.49 13.56
CA PHE A 195 8.95 16.01 14.92
C PHE A 195 9.86 16.70 15.94
N ASN A 196 9.28 17.13 17.06
CA ASN A 196 10.01 17.74 18.17
C ASN A 196 10.10 16.75 19.34
N TYR A 197 11.30 16.24 19.59
CA TYR A 197 11.58 15.25 20.64
C TYR A 197 11.13 15.67 22.05
N ASP A 198 11.14 16.96 22.36
CA ASP A 198 10.77 17.45 23.70
C ASP A 198 9.25 17.46 23.94
N THR A 199 8.44 17.60 22.88
CA THR A 199 6.99 17.79 23.00
C THR A 199 6.16 16.70 22.35
N ASP A 200 6.71 16.02 21.36
CA ASP A 200 5.97 15.13 20.47
C ASP A 200 6.19 13.65 20.76
N GLU A 201 7.01 13.27 21.75
CA GLU A 201 7.23 11.87 22.15
C GLU A 201 5.93 11.03 22.22
N PRO A 202 4.79 11.54 22.75
CA PRO A 202 3.51 10.82 22.76
C PRO A 202 2.88 10.58 21.37
N TYR A 203 3.32 11.31 20.35
CA TYR A 203 2.85 11.27 18.96
C TYR A 203 3.77 10.48 18.02
N SER A 204 4.79 9.78 18.55
CA SER A 204 5.68 8.89 17.78
C SER A 204 4.91 7.87 16.92
N TRP A 205 3.70 7.47 17.36
CA TRP A 205 2.81 6.62 16.57
C TRP A 205 2.45 7.20 15.19
N VAL A 206 2.38 8.54 15.03
CA VAL A 206 2.13 9.20 13.74
C VAL A 206 3.23 8.88 12.74
N VAL A 207 4.48 8.89 13.21
CA VAL A 207 5.66 8.58 12.38
C VAL A 207 5.69 7.08 12.04
N HIS A 208 5.36 6.22 13.01
CA HIS A 208 5.21 4.79 12.74
C HIS A 208 4.11 4.49 11.70
N GLU A 209 2.97 5.18 11.75
CA GLU A 209 1.92 5.03 10.74
C GLU A 209 2.40 5.53 9.37
N PHE A 210 3.13 6.64 9.30
CA PHE A 210 3.74 7.14 8.05
C PHE A 210 4.68 6.11 7.41
N MET A 211 5.54 5.49 8.21
CA MET A 211 6.51 4.49 7.72
C MET A 211 5.85 3.20 7.23
N ASN A 212 4.70 2.84 7.79
CA ASN A 212 4.00 1.60 7.47
C ASN A 212 2.89 1.79 6.43
N GLU A 213 2.55 3.03 6.07
CA GLU A 213 1.56 3.29 5.03
C GLU A 213 2.13 2.89 3.66
N PRO A 214 1.51 1.93 2.95
CA PRO A 214 1.97 1.58 1.61
C PRO A 214 1.83 2.77 0.67
N LEU A 215 2.76 2.86 -0.28
CA LEU A 215 2.68 3.86 -1.34
C LEU A 215 1.39 3.66 -2.16
N PRO A 216 0.82 4.75 -2.70
CA PRO A 216 -0.23 4.62 -3.70
C PRO A 216 0.22 3.69 -4.83
N SER A 217 -0.70 2.91 -5.40
CA SER A 217 -0.38 1.87 -6.40
C SER A 217 0.33 2.40 -7.65
N ASP A 218 0.16 3.69 -7.97
CA ASP A 218 0.81 4.34 -9.09
C ASP A 218 2.20 4.91 -8.75
N TYR A 219 2.63 4.94 -7.49
CA TYR A 219 3.89 5.58 -7.10
C TYR A 219 5.02 4.56 -6.89
N TYR A 220 6.19 4.89 -7.43
CA TYR A 220 7.41 4.09 -7.30
C TYR A 220 8.46 4.84 -6.50
N GLN A 221 9.07 4.16 -5.54
CA GLN A 221 10.13 4.73 -4.71
C GLN A 221 11.51 4.36 -5.23
N TYR A 222 12.40 5.35 -5.25
CA TYR A 222 13.79 5.19 -5.63
C TYR A 222 14.69 5.86 -4.57
N CYS A 223 15.89 5.33 -4.40
CA CYS A 223 16.92 5.89 -3.54
C CYS A 223 18.17 6.18 -4.37
N SER A 224 18.66 7.41 -4.31
CA SER A 224 19.92 7.82 -4.94
C SER A 224 20.74 8.60 -3.94
N ASN A 225 21.98 8.16 -3.66
CA ASN A 225 22.90 8.79 -2.70
C ASN A 225 22.30 8.99 -1.30
N GLY A 226 21.46 8.07 -0.84
CA GLY A 226 20.78 8.18 0.45
C GLY A 226 19.58 9.13 0.45
N MET A 227 19.21 9.73 -0.68
CA MET A 227 18.00 10.54 -0.80
C MET A 227 16.90 9.76 -1.51
N PHE A 228 15.69 9.82 -0.96
CA PHE A 228 14.53 9.22 -1.57
C PHE A 228 13.82 10.20 -2.50
N TYR A 229 13.43 9.69 -3.67
CA TYR A 229 12.49 10.34 -4.57
C TYR A 229 11.43 9.33 -5.02
N TRP A 230 10.28 9.85 -5.41
CA TRP A 230 9.14 9.08 -5.87
C TRP A 230 8.79 9.49 -7.28
N VAL A 231 8.39 8.52 -8.10
CA VAL A 231 7.94 8.75 -9.47
C VAL A 231 6.48 8.34 -9.57
N ASP A 232 5.64 9.26 -10.03
CA ASP A 232 4.25 8.95 -10.36
C ASP A 232 4.22 8.17 -11.67
N GLY A 233 3.72 6.95 -11.64
CA GLY A 233 3.62 6.05 -12.80
C GLY A 233 2.67 6.54 -13.89
N ARG A 234 1.73 7.44 -13.56
CA ARG A 234 0.78 8.02 -14.53
C ARG A 234 1.39 9.18 -15.29
N THR A 235 2.04 10.11 -14.57
CA THR A 235 2.62 11.32 -15.18
C THR A 235 4.09 11.15 -15.57
N GLN A 236 4.76 10.12 -15.03
CA GLN A 236 6.21 9.90 -15.10
C GLN A 236 7.03 11.04 -14.46
N GLU A 237 6.40 11.89 -13.64
CA GLU A 237 7.06 12.98 -12.95
C GLU A 237 7.71 12.48 -11.66
N SER A 238 8.93 12.94 -11.40
CA SER A 238 9.65 12.66 -10.16
C SER A 238 9.45 13.77 -9.13
N THR A 239 9.14 13.41 -7.89
CA THR A 239 9.04 14.30 -6.74
C THR A 239 9.97 13.84 -5.62
N TRP A 240 10.59 14.80 -4.94
CA TRP A 240 11.39 14.54 -3.74
C TRP A 240 10.55 14.50 -2.47
N LYS A 241 9.24 14.79 -2.58
CA LYS A 241 8.29 14.81 -1.48
C LYS A 241 7.51 13.50 -1.44
N HIS A 242 7.53 12.82 -0.30
CA HIS A 242 6.78 11.59 -0.12
C HIS A 242 5.28 11.84 -0.39
N PRO A 243 4.55 10.96 -1.11
CA PRO A 243 3.15 11.17 -1.45
C PRO A 243 2.25 11.44 -0.23
N HIS A 244 2.52 10.74 0.86
CA HIS A 244 1.79 10.90 2.13
C HIS A 244 2.33 12.00 3.05
N TYR A 245 3.35 12.77 2.64
CA TYR A 245 4.00 13.75 3.51
C TYR A 245 3.02 14.75 4.12
N ASP A 246 2.19 15.37 3.28
CA ASP A 246 1.26 16.42 3.73
C ASP A 246 0.22 15.88 4.71
N LYS A 247 -0.30 14.68 4.44
CA LYS A 247 -1.25 13.97 5.31
C LYS A 247 -0.68 13.82 6.73
N TYR A 248 0.53 13.29 6.85
CA TYR A 248 1.13 13.01 8.16
C TYR A 248 1.69 14.24 8.85
N LYS A 249 2.22 15.22 8.10
CA LYS A 249 2.63 16.53 8.65
C LYS A 249 1.42 17.26 9.23
N GLN A 250 0.29 17.26 8.52
CA GLN A 250 -0.96 17.83 9.02
C GLN A 250 -1.49 17.05 10.23
N MET A 251 -1.48 15.72 10.19
CA MET A 251 -1.92 14.89 11.31
C MET A 251 -1.13 15.18 12.59
N LEU A 252 0.20 15.27 12.50
CA LEU A 252 1.07 15.65 13.62
C LEU A 252 0.71 17.02 14.21
N GLN A 253 0.44 18.01 13.35
CA GLN A 253 0.01 19.34 13.78
C GLN A 253 -1.34 19.32 14.51
N VAL A 254 -2.30 18.50 14.05
CA VAL A 254 -3.60 18.36 14.70
C VAL A 254 -3.45 17.64 16.05
N CYS A 255 -2.60 16.60 16.15
CA CYS A 255 -2.28 15.95 17.42
C CYS A 255 -1.75 16.94 18.47
N ARG A 256 -0.83 17.83 18.08
CA ARG A 256 -0.28 18.88 18.96
C ARG A 256 -1.37 19.82 19.48
N LYS A 257 -2.32 20.20 18.63
CA LYS A 257 -3.44 21.10 18.99
C LYS A 257 -4.43 20.43 19.93
N GLN A 258 -4.79 19.17 19.65
CA GLN A 258 -5.80 18.43 20.41
C GLN A 258 -5.24 17.71 21.65
N LYS A 259 -3.91 17.63 21.79
CA LYS A 259 -3.21 16.92 22.86
C LYS A 259 -3.66 15.47 22.99
N THR A 260 -3.68 14.76 21.87
CA THR A 260 -4.15 13.36 21.79
C THR A 260 -3.40 12.48 22.79
N LEU A 261 -4.12 11.61 23.50
CA LEU A 261 -3.50 10.71 24.48
C LEU A 261 -2.88 9.49 23.77
N PRO A 262 -1.71 9.00 24.23
CA PRO A 262 -1.04 7.81 23.67
C PRO A 262 -1.72 6.51 24.14
N HIS A 263 -3.02 6.38 23.89
CA HIS A 263 -3.82 5.20 24.20
C HIS A 263 -4.54 4.73 22.94
N TRP A 264 -4.54 3.42 22.67
CA TRP A 264 -5.05 2.87 21.40
C TRP A 264 -6.46 3.35 21.03
N LYS A 265 -7.38 3.45 22.00
CA LYS A 265 -8.75 3.97 21.75
C LYS A 265 -8.74 5.44 21.33
N ALA A 266 -7.90 6.26 21.97
CA ALA A 266 -7.81 7.68 21.69
C ALA A 266 -7.14 7.92 20.33
N ILE A 267 -6.12 7.13 19.99
CA ILE A 267 -5.44 7.16 18.69
C ILE A 267 -6.42 6.80 17.58
N MET A 268 -7.17 5.69 17.72
CA MET A 268 -8.14 5.29 16.69
C MET A 268 -9.29 6.29 16.55
N ALA A 269 -9.85 6.78 17.67
CA ALA A 269 -10.89 7.81 17.64
C ALA A 269 -10.38 9.07 16.93
N PHE A 270 -9.16 9.51 17.25
CA PHE A 270 -8.51 10.62 16.59
C PHE A 270 -8.30 10.39 15.09
N GLN A 271 -7.84 9.20 14.67
CA GLN A 271 -7.66 8.89 13.24
C GLN A 271 -8.98 8.92 12.48
N ILE A 272 -10.07 8.44 13.10
CA ILE A 272 -11.43 8.51 12.53
C ILE A 272 -11.87 9.97 12.40
N GLU A 273 -11.72 10.76 13.45
CA GLU A 273 -12.04 12.20 13.42
C GLU A 273 -11.19 12.94 12.37
N PHE A 274 -9.91 12.59 12.25
CA PHE A 274 -9.01 13.16 11.26
C PHE A 274 -9.46 12.82 9.84
N LEU A 275 -9.79 11.56 9.54
CA LEU A 275 -10.35 11.13 8.25
C LEU A 275 -11.58 11.97 7.90
N PHE A 276 -12.57 12.07 8.79
CA PHE A 276 -13.78 12.84 8.51
C PHE A 276 -13.54 14.34 8.47
N SER A 277 -12.54 14.88 9.16
CA SER A 277 -12.18 16.30 9.04
C SER A 277 -11.64 16.66 7.65
N THR A 278 -11.04 15.70 6.94
CA THR A 278 -10.61 15.88 5.55
C THR A 278 -11.76 15.75 4.55
N LEU A 279 -12.79 14.95 4.87
CA LEU A 279 -13.98 14.76 4.04
C LEU A 279 -15.02 15.88 4.23
N PHE A 280 -15.26 16.29 5.48
CA PHE A 280 -16.26 17.28 5.85
C PHE A 280 -15.59 18.65 5.99
N THR A 281 -15.14 19.17 4.86
CA THR A 281 -14.56 20.52 4.78
C THR A 281 -15.61 21.57 5.15
N TRP A 282 -15.15 22.77 5.52
CA TRP A 282 -16.05 23.89 5.79
C TRP A 282 -16.99 24.20 4.60
N GLU A 283 -16.52 24.00 3.37
CA GLU A 283 -17.33 24.17 2.16
C GLU A 283 -18.49 23.16 2.08
N ALA A 284 -18.26 21.92 2.50
CA ALA A 284 -19.30 20.90 2.61
C ALA A 284 -20.33 21.26 3.72
N GLU A 285 -19.87 21.77 4.86
CA GLU A 285 -20.76 22.25 5.92
C GLU A 285 -21.66 23.41 5.46
N VAL A 286 -21.10 24.37 4.73
CA VAL A 286 -21.83 25.56 4.24
C VAL A 286 -22.80 25.20 3.12
N SER A 287 -22.39 24.36 2.18
CA SER A 287 -23.25 23.93 1.06
C SER A 287 -24.33 22.94 1.49
N GLY A 288 -24.12 22.23 2.61
CA GLY A 288 -24.98 21.12 3.04
C GLY A 288 -24.87 19.87 2.16
N VAL A 289 -23.97 19.88 1.18
CA VAL A 289 -23.69 18.76 0.27
C VAL A 289 -22.40 18.11 0.73
N TYR A 290 -22.53 16.93 1.33
CA TYR A 290 -21.39 16.16 1.81
C TYR A 290 -20.95 15.14 0.75
N PRO A 291 -19.63 14.92 0.59
CA PRO A 291 -19.13 13.84 -0.26
C PRO A 291 -19.57 12.49 0.31
N LYS A 292 -19.66 11.48 -0.55
CA LYS A 292 -19.99 10.11 -0.13
C LYS A 292 -18.91 9.54 0.77
N GLU A 293 -19.33 8.90 1.84
CA GLU A 293 -18.41 8.33 2.82
C GLU A 293 -18.02 6.89 2.48
N GLU A 294 -18.89 6.13 1.80
CA GLU A 294 -18.65 4.74 1.40
C GLU A 294 -17.89 4.62 0.07
N THR A 295 -16.72 5.24 -0.01
CA THR A 295 -15.79 5.07 -1.14
C THR A 295 -14.81 3.92 -0.87
N VAL A 296 -14.13 3.45 -1.93
CA VAL A 296 -13.07 2.43 -1.78
C VAL A 296 -11.96 2.97 -0.89
N GLU A 297 -11.52 4.20 -1.14
CA GLU A 297 -10.45 4.89 -0.45
C GLU A 297 -10.73 5.04 1.05
N ASN A 298 -11.96 5.44 1.41
CA ASN A 298 -12.35 5.57 2.81
C ASN A 298 -12.45 4.22 3.52
N VAL A 299 -12.86 3.16 2.82
CA VAL A 299 -12.84 1.79 3.37
C VAL A 299 -11.41 1.31 3.59
N LEU A 300 -10.47 1.61 2.69
CA LEU A 300 -9.06 1.30 2.86
C LEU A 300 -8.47 2.02 4.08
N GLU A 301 -8.80 3.30 4.26
CA GLU A 301 -8.36 4.05 5.44
C GLU A 301 -8.97 3.48 6.73
N MET A 302 -10.27 3.17 6.72
CA MET A 302 -10.94 2.55 7.88
C MET A 302 -10.34 1.17 8.20
N ALA A 303 -10.03 0.36 7.19
CA ALA A 303 -9.33 -0.91 7.36
C ALA A 303 -7.98 -0.70 8.03
N ARG A 304 -7.22 0.32 7.63
CA ARG A 304 -5.93 0.66 8.23
C ARG A 304 -6.06 1.09 9.69
N ILE A 305 -7.04 1.92 10.02
CA ILE A 305 -7.31 2.35 11.40
C ILE A 305 -7.61 1.14 12.29
N PHE A 306 -8.49 0.24 11.82
CA PHE A 306 -8.87 -0.97 12.54
C PHE A 306 -7.87 -2.13 12.42
N LYS A 307 -6.76 -1.94 11.69
CA LYS A 307 -5.74 -2.97 11.42
C LYS A 307 -6.35 -4.25 10.83
N VAL A 308 -7.27 -4.07 9.88
CA VAL A 308 -7.91 -5.14 9.11
C VAL A 308 -7.16 -5.33 7.81
N ASP A 309 -6.69 -6.55 7.56
CA ASP A 309 -6.16 -6.93 6.26
C ASP A 309 -7.31 -7.38 5.36
N ILE A 310 -7.83 -6.48 4.55
CA ILE A 310 -8.97 -6.76 3.66
C ILE A 310 -8.67 -7.79 2.57
N LYS A 311 -7.39 -8.07 2.27
CA LYS A 311 -7.02 -9.10 1.28
C LYS A 311 -7.26 -10.50 1.85
N ASN A 312 -6.99 -10.66 3.15
CA ASN A 312 -7.20 -11.89 3.90
C ASN A 312 -8.58 -11.95 4.60
N GLU A 313 -9.17 -10.81 4.91
CA GLU A 313 -10.44 -10.68 5.65
C GLU A 313 -11.49 -9.86 4.86
N PRO A 314 -11.82 -10.22 3.60
CA PRO A 314 -12.73 -9.44 2.77
C PRO A 314 -14.14 -9.32 3.39
N TYR A 315 -14.56 -10.31 4.19
CA TYR A 315 -15.83 -10.33 4.92
C TYR A 315 -15.99 -9.18 5.93
N LEU A 316 -14.90 -8.56 6.39
CA LEU A 316 -14.94 -7.43 7.31
C LEU A 316 -15.26 -6.09 6.63
N VAL A 317 -15.22 -6.03 5.29
CA VAL A 317 -15.51 -4.79 4.56
C VAL A 317 -16.93 -4.29 4.82
N HIS A 318 -17.92 -5.17 5.00
CA HIS A 318 -19.27 -4.76 5.40
C HIS A 318 -19.31 -4.07 6.77
N VAL A 319 -18.50 -4.56 7.71
CA VAL A 319 -18.37 -3.97 9.04
C VAL A 319 -17.69 -2.61 8.93
N LEU A 320 -16.67 -2.47 8.07
CA LEU A 320 -16.00 -1.20 7.79
C LEU A 320 -16.92 -0.18 7.13
N LYS A 321 -17.72 -0.56 6.12
CA LYS A 321 -18.74 0.32 5.52
C LYS A 321 -19.77 0.77 6.55
N ARG A 322 -20.19 -0.13 7.45
CA ARG A 322 -21.08 0.22 8.56
C ARG A 322 -20.43 1.19 9.55
N ALA A 323 -19.14 0.99 9.87
CA ALA A 323 -18.37 1.90 10.73
C ALA A 323 -18.27 3.30 10.11
N LEU A 324 -17.98 3.39 8.80
CA LEU A 324 -17.95 4.65 8.06
C LEU A 324 -19.27 5.41 8.17
N ARG A 325 -20.41 4.76 7.88
CA ARG A 325 -21.73 5.40 8.03
C ARG A 325 -21.99 5.91 9.45
N HIS A 326 -21.66 5.10 10.46
CA HIS A 326 -21.87 5.47 11.86
C HIS A 326 -21.03 6.69 12.24
N TYR A 327 -19.73 6.62 12.01
CA TYR A 327 -18.82 7.71 12.39
C TYR A 327 -19.02 8.97 11.56
N ALA A 328 -19.45 8.85 10.29
CA ALA A 328 -19.87 9.98 9.48
C ALA A 328 -20.97 10.78 10.18
N VAL A 329 -22.01 10.11 10.69
CA VAL A 329 -23.09 10.75 11.45
C VAL A 329 -22.57 11.37 12.74
N VAL A 330 -21.77 10.63 13.52
CA VAL A 330 -21.19 11.11 14.79
C VAL A 330 -20.38 12.40 14.59
N VAL A 331 -19.53 12.45 13.57
CA VAL A 331 -18.68 13.62 13.27
C VAL A 331 -19.49 14.77 12.68
N LYS A 332 -20.48 14.51 11.80
CA LYS A 332 -21.43 15.54 11.30
C LYS A 332 -22.19 16.21 12.45
N GLU A 333 -22.55 15.44 13.46
CA GLU A 333 -23.21 15.93 14.68
C GLU A 333 -22.25 16.57 15.69
N LYS A 334 -20.95 16.67 15.37
CA LYS A 334 -19.89 17.23 16.23
C LYS A 334 -19.80 16.53 17.58
N ARG A 335 -20.16 15.24 17.62
CA ARG A 335 -20.00 14.36 18.79
C ARG A 335 -18.61 13.71 18.75
N ALA A 336 -18.04 13.48 19.94
CA ALA A 336 -16.76 12.79 20.07
C ALA A 336 -16.90 11.31 19.73
N VAL A 337 -15.89 10.72 19.08
CA VAL A 337 -15.88 9.30 18.73
C VAL A 337 -15.56 8.46 19.98
N GLN A 338 -16.48 7.57 20.39
CA GLN A 338 -16.32 6.72 21.59
C GLN A 338 -16.44 5.21 21.30
N ASP A 339 -17.25 4.82 20.31
CA ASP A 339 -17.68 3.43 20.08
C ASP A 339 -16.64 2.54 19.35
N VAL A 340 -15.36 2.90 19.37
CA VAL A 340 -14.30 2.19 18.63
C VAL A 340 -14.12 0.76 19.11
N GLU A 341 -14.24 0.54 20.42
CA GLU A 341 -14.14 -0.80 21.01
C GLU A 341 -15.30 -1.71 20.58
N ASP A 342 -16.50 -1.14 20.43
CA ASP A 342 -17.69 -1.90 20.01
C ASP A 342 -17.55 -2.42 18.58
N PHE A 343 -17.03 -1.59 17.67
CA PHE A 343 -16.73 -2.02 16.30
C PHE A 343 -15.61 -3.05 16.25
N ARG A 344 -14.56 -2.92 17.08
CA ARG A 344 -13.51 -3.94 17.18
C ARG A 344 -14.06 -5.27 17.70
N ASN A 345 -14.92 -5.25 18.71
CA ASN A 345 -15.60 -6.43 19.22
C ASN A 345 -16.54 -7.05 18.18
N LEU A 346 -17.21 -6.22 17.37
CA LEU A 346 -18.02 -6.69 16.25
C LEU A 346 -17.15 -7.41 15.20
N MET A 347 -16.01 -6.85 14.81
CA MET A 347 -15.07 -7.50 13.88
C MET A 347 -14.56 -8.82 14.44
N GLN A 348 -14.23 -8.89 15.73
CA GLN A 348 -13.79 -10.13 16.36
C GLN A 348 -14.88 -11.21 16.31
N ARG A 349 -16.14 -10.85 16.56
CA ARG A 349 -17.27 -11.79 16.40
C ARG A 349 -17.36 -12.34 14.97
N TYR A 350 -17.14 -11.52 13.96
CA TYR A 350 -17.10 -11.99 12.56
C TYR A 350 -15.94 -12.96 12.32
N ARG A 351 -14.74 -12.68 12.85
CA ARG A 351 -13.60 -13.62 12.78
C ARG A 351 -13.92 -14.96 13.43
N ASP A 352 -14.51 -14.93 14.63
CA ASP A 352 -14.86 -16.15 15.37
C ASP A 352 -15.89 -16.99 14.60
N ILE A 353 -16.85 -16.34 13.93
CA ILE A 353 -17.85 -16.99 13.07
C ILE A 353 -17.18 -17.65 11.86
N VAL A 354 -16.35 -16.93 11.11
CA VAL A 354 -15.64 -17.46 9.95
C VAL A 354 -14.75 -18.63 10.38
N GLY A 355 -13.99 -18.47 11.45
CA GLY A 355 -13.14 -19.55 11.98
C GLY A 355 -13.94 -20.76 12.49
N ASN A 356 -15.13 -20.57 13.08
CA ASN A 356 -16.03 -21.68 13.42
C ASN A 356 -16.50 -22.43 12.19
N TYR A 357 -16.85 -21.71 11.13
CA TYR A 357 -17.27 -22.31 9.88
C TYR A 357 -16.13 -23.11 9.24
N GLU A 358 -14.93 -22.54 9.13
CA GLU A 358 -13.77 -23.24 8.56
C GLU A 358 -13.45 -24.54 9.30
N ARG A 359 -13.54 -24.53 10.63
CA ARG A 359 -13.41 -25.75 11.45
C ARG A 359 -14.51 -26.76 11.15
N ALA A 360 -15.76 -26.31 11.04
CA ALA A 360 -16.88 -27.19 10.72
C ALA A 360 -16.77 -27.77 9.31
N LYS A 361 -16.29 -26.98 8.34
CA LYS A 361 -15.99 -27.42 6.97
C LYS A 361 -14.92 -28.50 6.97
N ALA A 362 -13.78 -28.26 7.61
CA ALA A 362 -12.70 -29.24 7.72
C ALA A 362 -13.17 -30.55 8.40
N ALA A 363 -14.00 -30.44 9.43
CA ALA A 363 -14.59 -31.60 10.09
C ALA A 363 -15.53 -32.38 9.15
N GLN A 364 -16.34 -31.69 8.34
CA GLN A 364 -17.24 -32.30 7.36
C GLN A 364 -16.47 -32.98 6.21
N GLU A 365 -15.40 -32.37 5.70
CA GLU A 365 -14.52 -32.99 4.70
C GLU A 365 -13.88 -34.26 5.26
N GLN A 366 -13.35 -34.20 6.48
CA GLN A 366 -12.76 -35.35 7.17
C GLN A 366 -13.80 -36.46 7.38
N GLN A 367 -15.01 -36.11 7.80
CA GLN A 367 -16.10 -37.07 7.99
C GLN A 367 -16.52 -37.71 6.66
N THR A 368 -16.68 -36.91 5.61
CA THR A 368 -17.02 -37.40 4.26
C THR A 368 -15.95 -38.37 3.77
N ARG A 369 -14.67 -38.03 3.93
CA ARG A 369 -13.56 -38.92 3.59
C ARG A 369 -13.55 -40.20 4.42
N ALA A 370 -13.86 -40.15 5.70
CA ALA A 370 -13.96 -41.33 6.56
C ALA A 370 -15.10 -42.26 6.14
N VAL A 371 -16.25 -41.72 5.71
CA VAL A 371 -17.38 -42.52 5.20
C VAL A 371 -17.02 -43.25 3.90
N MET A 372 -16.19 -42.66 3.06
CA MET A 372 -15.75 -43.28 1.80
C MET A 372 -14.73 -44.41 2.00
N GLN A 373 -14.23 -44.64 3.21
CA GLN A 373 -13.22 -45.65 3.49
C GLN A 373 -13.82 -47.02 3.87
N CYS A 374 -13.10 -48.08 3.55
CA CYS A 374 -13.42 -49.43 4.01
C CYS A 374 -13.34 -49.52 5.54
N VAL A 375 -14.39 -50.02 6.19
CA VAL A 375 -14.47 -50.14 7.66
C VAL A 375 -13.31 -50.91 8.29
N GLU A 376 -12.79 -51.92 7.59
CA GLU A 376 -11.67 -52.74 8.04
C GLU A 376 -10.30 -52.08 7.80
N CYS A 377 -10.20 -51.19 6.82
CA CYS A 377 -8.94 -50.52 6.49
C CYS A 377 -8.83 -49.14 7.14
N ALA A 378 -9.95 -48.51 7.50
CA ALA A 378 -10.00 -47.21 8.17
C ALA A 378 -9.07 -47.11 9.41
N PRO A 379 -8.98 -48.13 10.30
CA PRO A 379 -8.05 -48.08 11.44
C PRO A 379 -6.58 -48.42 11.08
N SER A 380 -6.26 -48.68 9.80
CA SER A 380 -4.91 -49.07 9.36
C SER A 380 -4.13 -47.89 8.79
N ALA A 381 -2.79 -48.00 8.73
CA ALA A 381 -1.91 -46.96 8.19
C ALA A 381 -2.17 -46.63 6.70
N ASN A 382 -2.81 -47.55 5.95
CA ASN A 382 -3.14 -47.39 4.54
C ASN A 382 -4.64 -47.64 4.33
N PRO A 383 -5.52 -46.67 4.63
CA PRO A 383 -6.94 -46.81 4.37
C PRO A 383 -7.20 -46.91 2.87
N ARG A 384 -8.16 -47.77 2.51
CA ARG A 384 -8.58 -47.97 1.12
C ARG A 384 -10.03 -47.58 0.97
N ASP A 385 -10.36 -47.01 -0.18
CA ASP A 385 -11.72 -46.60 -0.48
C ASP A 385 -12.65 -47.82 -0.57
N ALA A 386 -13.87 -47.61 -0.10
CA ALA A 386 -14.92 -48.61 -0.17
C ALA A 386 -15.56 -48.59 -1.56
N VAL A 387 -15.64 -49.77 -2.16
CA VAL A 387 -16.26 -49.99 -3.49
C VAL A 387 -17.42 -50.98 -3.42
N LEU A 388 -17.61 -51.62 -2.27
CA LEU A 388 -18.67 -52.61 -2.03
C LEU A 388 -19.44 -52.29 -0.76
N TYR A 389 -20.76 -52.36 -0.85
CA TYR A 389 -21.67 -52.36 0.28
C TYR A 389 -22.27 -53.76 0.48
N CYS A 390 -22.36 -54.20 1.73
CA CYS A 390 -22.97 -55.46 2.11
C CYS A 390 -24.37 -55.24 2.71
N ASP A 391 -25.43 -55.78 2.10
CA ASP A 391 -26.82 -55.51 2.55
C ASP A 391 -27.13 -56.08 3.96
N HIS A 392 -26.43 -57.15 4.35
CA HIS A 392 -26.62 -57.82 5.64
C HIS A 392 -25.73 -57.27 6.77
N CYS A 393 -24.45 -57.03 6.50
CA CYS A 393 -23.55 -56.38 7.46
C CYS A 393 -23.89 -54.90 7.61
N ARG A 394 -24.40 -54.28 6.53
CA ARG A 394 -24.72 -52.86 6.42
C ARG A 394 -23.48 -51.97 6.57
N ASP A 395 -22.36 -52.49 6.05
CA ASP A 395 -21.04 -51.89 6.13
C ASP A 395 -20.40 -51.77 4.74
N LEU A 396 -19.36 -50.92 4.68
CA LEU A 396 -18.59 -50.58 3.49
C LEU A 396 -17.22 -51.25 3.48
N PHE A 397 -16.90 -51.88 2.36
CA PHE A 397 -15.67 -52.65 2.20
C PHE A 397 -14.94 -52.31 0.90
N CYS A 398 -13.61 -52.37 0.96
CA CYS A 398 -12.81 -52.55 -0.25
C CYS A 398 -12.96 -54.01 -0.72
N GLN A 399 -12.69 -54.28 -2.00
CA GLN A 399 -12.86 -55.60 -2.58
C GLN A 399 -12.12 -56.70 -1.79
N GLN A 400 -10.86 -56.44 -1.42
CA GLN A 400 -10.04 -57.43 -0.71
C GLN A 400 -10.59 -57.75 0.69
N CYS A 401 -11.04 -56.74 1.45
CA CYS A 401 -11.61 -56.97 2.78
C CYS A 401 -12.97 -57.67 2.70
N PHE A 402 -13.79 -57.34 1.70
CA PHE A 402 -15.05 -58.04 1.47
C PHE A 402 -14.80 -59.52 1.21
N ASP A 403 -13.96 -59.86 0.23
CA ASP A 403 -13.69 -61.24 -0.15
C ASP A 403 -13.06 -62.04 1.01
N ARG A 404 -12.17 -61.42 1.80
CA ARG A 404 -11.58 -62.04 3.00
C ARG A 404 -12.64 -62.39 4.05
N LEU A 405 -13.57 -61.47 4.36
CA LEU A 405 -14.57 -61.64 5.42
C LEU A 405 -15.82 -62.42 4.98
N HIS A 406 -16.13 -62.40 3.68
CA HIS A 406 -17.33 -63.00 3.10
C HIS A 406 -17.04 -64.29 2.31
N SER A 407 -15.80 -64.77 2.23
CA SER A 407 -15.50 -66.05 1.58
C SER A 407 -15.91 -67.28 2.41
N LYS A 408 -16.15 -67.13 3.73
CA LYS A 408 -16.37 -68.25 4.67
C LYS A 408 -17.61 -68.06 5.56
N GLY A 409 -18.15 -69.19 6.04
CA GLY A 409 -19.22 -69.23 7.04
C GLY A 409 -20.56 -68.65 6.55
N ARG A 410 -21.40 -68.19 7.49
CA ARG A 410 -22.74 -67.63 7.20
C ARG A 410 -22.69 -66.36 6.34
N ARG A 411 -21.56 -65.65 6.34
CA ARG A 411 -21.34 -64.41 5.59
C ARG A 411 -21.20 -64.63 4.08
N LYS A 412 -20.94 -65.87 3.63
CA LYS A 412 -20.83 -66.20 2.20
C LYS A 412 -22.11 -65.96 1.40
N HIS A 413 -23.27 -66.00 2.06
CA HIS A 413 -24.56 -65.76 1.44
C HIS A 413 -24.99 -64.29 1.50
N HIS A 414 -24.16 -63.40 2.04
CA HIS A 414 -24.48 -61.98 2.05
C HIS A 414 -24.41 -61.42 0.63
N ARG A 415 -25.44 -60.66 0.25
CA ARG A 415 -25.47 -59.92 -1.01
C ARG A 415 -24.56 -58.70 -0.94
N ARG A 416 -23.82 -58.48 -2.03
CA ARG A 416 -23.00 -57.27 -2.26
C ARG A 416 -23.57 -56.41 -3.36
N THR A 417 -23.41 -55.11 -3.20
CA THR A 417 -23.73 -54.10 -4.20
C THR A 417 -22.50 -53.23 -4.43
N TRP A 418 -22.13 -52.99 -5.69
CA TRP A 418 -21.08 -52.03 -6.02
C TRP A 418 -21.58 -50.62 -5.72
N VAL A 419 -20.73 -49.83 -5.05
CA VAL A 419 -21.03 -48.44 -4.72
C VAL A 419 -19.98 -47.54 -5.34
N GLU A 420 -20.47 -46.50 -6.01
CA GLU A 420 -19.66 -45.39 -6.48
C GLU A 420 -19.79 -44.28 -5.45
N LEU A 421 -18.84 -44.23 -4.51
CA LEU A 421 -18.75 -43.17 -3.52
C LEU A 421 -17.77 -42.13 -4.03
N GLY A 422 -18.23 -40.89 -4.14
CA GLY A 422 -17.43 -39.76 -4.60
C GLY A 422 -17.89 -38.48 -3.94
N THR A 423 -17.03 -37.46 -4.00
CA THR A 423 -17.39 -36.11 -3.62
C THR A 423 -18.18 -35.43 -4.72
N CYS A 424 -18.95 -34.40 -4.34
CA CYS A 424 -19.63 -33.52 -5.28
C CYS A 424 -18.62 -32.86 -6.23
N ALA A 425 -18.90 -32.84 -7.53
CA ALA A 425 -18.05 -32.21 -8.54
C ALA A 425 -17.98 -30.67 -8.41
N GLU A 426 -18.94 -30.05 -7.75
CA GLU A 426 -18.99 -28.58 -7.60
C GLU A 426 -18.33 -28.09 -6.32
N CYS A 427 -18.65 -28.71 -5.17
CA CYS A 427 -18.09 -28.28 -3.90
C CYS A 427 -16.88 -29.10 -3.48
N GLU A 428 -16.66 -30.29 -4.04
CA GLU A 428 -15.60 -31.25 -3.66
C GLU A 428 -15.57 -31.66 -2.17
N GLU A 429 -16.51 -31.17 -1.37
CA GLU A 429 -16.55 -31.28 0.09
C GLU A 429 -17.55 -32.33 0.57
N ALA A 430 -18.75 -32.31 0.00
CA ALA A 430 -19.86 -33.15 0.42
C ALA A 430 -19.95 -34.43 -0.43
N LEU A 431 -20.52 -35.49 0.16
CA LEU A 431 -20.79 -36.74 -0.55
C LEU A 431 -21.77 -36.49 -1.71
N ALA A 432 -21.46 -37.00 -2.89
CA ALA A 432 -22.37 -36.95 -4.03
C ALA A 432 -23.55 -37.91 -3.82
N VAL A 433 -24.77 -37.41 -4.02
CA VAL A 433 -26.03 -38.17 -3.87
C VAL A 433 -26.80 -38.23 -5.19
N TYR A 434 -26.49 -37.34 -6.13
CA TYR A 434 -27.12 -37.26 -7.45
C TYR A 434 -26.06 -37.39 -8.53
N HIS A 435 -26.38 -38.06 -9.62
CA HIS A 435 -25.63 -38.04 -10.86
C HIS A 435 -26.50 -37.43 -11.95
N CYS A 436 -26.05 -36.36 -12.59
CA CYS A 436 -26.78 -35.72 -13.67
C CYS A 436 -26.40 -36.37 -15.00
N VAL A 437 -27.38 -36.94 -15.72
CA VAL A 437 -27.12 -37.60 -17.01
C VAL A 437 -26.58 -36.62 -18.05
N GLN A 438 -27.09 -35.38 -18.05
CA GLN A 438 -26.73 -34.36 -19.04
C GLN A 438 -25.40 -33.69 -18.75
N CYS A 439 -25.07 -33.45 -17.48
CA CYS A 439 -23.75 -32.91 -17.10
C CYS A 439 -22.67 -34.00 -17.07
N GLN A 440 -23.07 -35.27 -16.93
CA GLN A 440 -22.18 -36.42 -16.70
C GLN A 440 -21.38 -36.35 -15.38
N ASP A 441 -21.83 -35.51 -14.45
CA ASP A 441 -21.16 -35.25 -13.17
C ASP A 441 -22.03 -35.66 -11.97
N ALA A 442 -21.37 -35.86 -10.83
CA ALA A 442 -21.99 -36.23 -9.57
C ALA A 442 -22.05 -35.02 -8.61
N TYR A 443 -23.19 -34.82 -7.94
CA TYR A 443 -23.47 -33.64 -7.13
C TYR A 443 -24.01 -34.04 -5.75
N CYS A 444 -23.70 -33.25 -4.71
CA CYS A 444 -24.45 -33.30 -3.46
C CYS A 444 -25.87 -32.73 -3.68
N GLY A 445 -26.78 -32.96 -2.73
CA GLY A 445 -28.16 -32.53 -2.88
C GLY A 445 -28.35 -31.03 -3.04
N GLU A 446 -27.50 -30.24 -2.38
CA GLU A 446 -27.59 -28.79 -2.35
C GLU A 446 -27.07 -28.16 -3.65
N CYS A 447 -25.87 -28.55 -4.09
CA CYS A 447 -25.34 -28.12 -5.39
C CYS A 447 -26.25 -28.56 -6.54
N PHE A 448 -26.83 -29.77 -6.46
CA PHE A 448 -27.79 -30.21 -7.48
C PHE A 448 -29.02 -29.28 -7.50
N GLN A 449 -29.64 -29.03 -6.35
CA GLN A 449 -30.79 -28.14 -6.22
C GLN A 449 -30.49 -26.72 -6.71
N GLU A 450 -29.34 -26.15 -6.39
CA GLU A 450 -29.02 -24.78 -6.79
C GLU A 450 -28.79 -24.65 -8.30
N TRP A 451 -27.89 -25.46 -8.85
CA TRP A 451 -27.46 -25.36 -10.25
C TRP A 451 -28.48 -25.93 -11.23
N HIS A 452 -29.27 -26.91 -10.82
CA HIS A 452 -30.26 -27.59 -11.67
C HIS A 452 -31.68 -27.06 -11.46
N GLN A 453 -31.89 -26.01 -10.65
CA GLN A 453 -33.15 -25.25 -10.61
C GLN A 453 -33.09 -23.92 -11.39
N ARG A 454 -31.93 -23.55 -11.95
CA ARG A 454 -31.75 -22.29 -12.70
C ARG A 454 -31.46 -22.54 -14.19
N GLY A 455 -31.97 -21.64 -15.04
CA GLY A 455 -31.63 -21.57 -16.47
C GLY A 455 -31.92 -22.83 -17.29
N GLY A 456 -31.06 -23.10 -18.28
CA GLY A 456 -31.19 -24.24 -19.21
C GLY A 456 -30.99 -25.61 -18.57
N ARG A 457 -30.54 -25.68 -17.31
CA ARG A 457 -30.27 -26.93 -16.58
C ARG A 457 -31.49 -27.46 -15.81
N ARG A 458 -32.62 -26.76 -15.85
CA ARG A 458 -33.88 -27.14 -15.14
C ARG A 458 -34.45 -28.49 -15.52
N ASN A 459 -34.20 -28.94 -16.74
CA ASN A 459 -34.75 -30.19 -17.27
C ASN A 459 -33.73 -31.34 -17.23
N HIS A 460 -32.60 -31.14 -16.55
CA HIS A 460 -31.62 -32.19 -16.36
C HIS A 460 -32.21 -33.29 -15.46
N VAL A 461 -31.92 -34.55 -15.81
CA VAL A 461 -32.49 -35.72 -15.16
C VAL A 461 -31.50 -36.19 -14.09
N PRO A 462 -31.87 -36.12 -12.80
CA PRO A 462 -31.07 -36.72 -11.74
C PRO A 462 -31.26 -38.23 -11.70
N ILE A 463 -30.15 -38.97 -11.68
CA ILE A 463 -30.09 -40.32 -11.15
C ILE A 463 -29.70 -40.20 -9.69
N ILE A 464 -30.53 -40.69 -8.77
CA ILE A 464 -30.14 -40.81 -7.37
C ILE A 464 -29.06 -41.89 -7.32
N LEU A 465 -27.82 -41.48 -7.06
CA LEU A 465 -26.75 -42.41 -6.71
C LEU A 465 -27.23 -43.12 -5.46
N ARG A 466 -27.52 -44.43 -5.56
CA ARG A 466 -28.29 -45.18 -4.57
C ARG A 466 -27.92 -44.71 -3.17
N SER A 467 -28.84 -43.93 -2.63
CA SER A 467 -28.73 -43.39 -1.30
C SER A 467 -28.56 -44.57 -0.36
N PHE A 468 -27.52 -44.51 0.47
CA PHE A 468 -27.68 -44.94 1.85
C PHE A 468 -29.08 -44.56 2.30
N SER A 469 -29.88 -45.53 2.74
CA SER A 469 -31.12 -45.22 3.42
C SER A 469 -30.73 -44.48 4.71
N THR A 470 -30.75 -43.16 4.64
CA THR A 470 -30.67 -42.24 5.78
C THR A 470 -31.70 -42.58 6.86
N GLN A 471 -32.72 -43.38 6.51
CA GLN A 471 -33.76 -43.85 7.43
C GLN A 471 -33.38 -45.10 8.24
N THR A 472 -32.40 -45.93 7.83
CA THR A 472 -32.18 -47.24 8.50
C THR A 472 -30.80 -47.46 9.10
N HIS A 473 -29.80 -46.66 8.78
CA HIS A 473 -28.59 -46.49 9.60
C HIS A 473 -28.33 -44.99 9.63
N LYS A 474 -28.30 -44.37 10.80
CA LYS A 474 -27.01 -44.06 11.41
C LYS A 474 -25.90 -44.00 10.34
N VAL A 475 -25.87 -42.92 9.53
CA VAL A 475 -24.63 -42.13 9.51
C VAL A 475 -24.21 -42.11 10.97
N PRO A 476 -23.00 -42.49 11.39
CA PRO A 476 -22.67 -42.23 12.77
C PRO A 476 -23.00 -40.74 12.98
N ALA A 477 -24.11 -40.46 13.66
CA ALA A 477 -24.13 -39.49 14.71
C ALA A 477 -22.92 -39.95 15.48
N ILE A 478 -21.81 -39.29 15.18
CA ILE A 478 -20.50 -39.55 15.73
C ILE A 478 -20.81 -39.84 17.18
N SER A 479 -20.76 -41.11 17.54
CA SER A 479 -21.00 -41.49 18.92
C SER A 479 -19.83 -40.84 19.60
N THR A 480 -20.10 -39.71 20.26
CA THR A 480 -19.71 -39.54 21.66
C THR A 480 -18.44 -40.32 21.96
N PHE A 481 -17.32 -39.84 21.41
CA PHE A 481 -16.01 -40.13 21.97
C PHE A 481 -15.68 -38.93 22.85
N ASP A 482 -16.10 -39.04 24.11
CA ASP A 482 -15.38 -38.68 25.34
C ASP A 482 -14.64 -37.34 25.46
N PHE A 483 -15.02 -36.28 24.74
CA PHE A 483 -14.78 -34.91 25.19
C PHE A 483 -16.04 -34.06 24.99
N GLY A 484 -16.59 -33.57 26.09
CA GLY A 484 -17.97 -33.09 26.19
C GLY A 484 -18.38 -31.96 25.23
N ASN A 485 -19.69 -31.93 24.97
CA ASN A 485 -20.51 -30.80 24.53
C ASN A 485 -20.43 -30.30 23.08
N ILE A 486 -20.64 -31.16 22.08
CA ILE A 486 -21.25 -30.71 20.81
C ILE A 486 -22.32 -31.74 20.39
N SER A 487 -23.57 -31.28 20.24
CA SER A 487 -24.71 -32.14 19.91
C SER A 487 -24.69 -32.60 18.44
N ALA A 488 -25.25 -33.77 18.16
CA ALA A 488 -25.34 -34.38 16.82
C ALA A 488 -26.15 -33.57 15.79
N ALA A 489 -26.71 -32.40 16.17
CA ALA A 489 -27.30 -31.44 15.24
C ALA A 489 -26.26 -30.53 14.57
N ALA A 490 -24.97 -30.63 14.95
CA ALA A 490 -23.93 -29.67 14.58
C ALA A 490 -23.10 -30.02 13.32
N VAL A 491 -23.40 -31.10 12.58
CA VAL A 491 -22.54 -31.53 11.45
C VAL A 491 -23.30 -31.81 10.16
N THR A 492 -24.25 -30.92 9.88
CA THR A 492 -24.53 -30.54 8.49
C THR A 492 -24.46 -29.02 8.49
N LEU A 493 -23.33 -28.47 8.07
CA LEU A 493 -23.38 -27.12 7.53
C LEU A 493 -24.35 -27.23 6.36
N GLY A 494 -25.60 -26.78 6.55
CA GLY A 494 -26.53 -26.71 5.43
C GLY A 494 -25.88 -25.83 4.36
N GLY A 495 -26.04 -26.20 3.10
CA GLY A 495 -25.42 -25.52 1.96
C GLY A 495 -25.73 -24.03 1.89
N GLY A 496 -26.81 -23.58 2.54
CA GLY A 496 -27.08 -22.16 2.77
C GLY A 496 -25.99 -21.47 3.59
N ALA A 497 -25.50 -22.07 4.68
CA ALA A 497 -24.42 -21.52 5.49
C ALA A 497 -23.09 -21.49 4.71
N ALA A 498 -22.83 -22.54 3.92
CA ALA A 498 -21.65 -22.63 3.05
C ALA A 498 -21.65 -21.57 1.96
N HIS A 499 -22.78 -21.42 1.29
CA HIS A 499 -23.00 -20.43 0.27
C HIS A 499 -22.91 -18.99 0.82
N ASN A 500 -23.51 -18.75 1.99
CA ASN A 500 -23.44 -17.45 2.65
C ASN A 500 -22.01 -17.07 3.04
N LEU A 501 -21.21 -18.05 3.51
CA LEU A 501 -19.80 -17.78 3.74
C LEU A 501 -19.04 -17.53 2.44
N ALA A 502 -19.26 -18.34 1.40
CA ALA A 502 -18.61 -18.14 0.10
C ALA A 502 -18.88 -16.74 -0.47
N ARG A 503 -20.11 -16.23 -0.29
CA ARG A 503 -20.44 -14.83 -0.59
C ARG A 503 -19.64 -13.88 0.28
N ALA A 504 -19.66 -14.02 1.60
CA ALA A 504 -18.91 -13.15 2.52
C ALA A 504 -17.38 -13.19 2.30
N LEU A 505 -16.84 -14.28 1.78
CA LEU A 505 -15.42 -14.43 1.45
C LEU A 505 -15.06 -13.91 0.05
N SER A 506 -16.05 -13.54 -0.77
CA SER A 506 -15.77 -13.05 -2.11
C SER A 506 -14.87 -11.82 -2.08
N PRO A 507 -13.85 -11.73 -2.95
CA PRO A 507 -13.02 -10.55 -3.04
C PRO A 507 -13.71 -9.36 -3.75
N TRP A 508 -14.87 -9.58 -4.39
CA TRP A 508 -15.57 -8.55 -5.15
C TRP A 508 -16.57 -7.81 -4.29
N ILE A 509 -16.44 -6.49 -4.21
CA ILE A 509 -17.26 -5.64 -3.32
C ILE A 509 -17.90 -4.53 -4.14
N ALA A 510 -19.17 -4.24 -3.85
CA ALA A 510 -19.90 -3.16 -4.48
C ALA A 510 -19.74 -1.84 -3.70
N PHE A 511 -19.44 -0.79 -4.43
CA PHE A 511 -19.38 0.60 -4.00
C PHE A 511 -20.25 1.43 -4.93
N ASP A 512 -20.71 2.60 -4.49
CA ASP A 512 -21.38 3.56 -5.35
C ASP A 512 -20.48 4.78 -5.48
N ASP A 513 -20.20 5.22 -6.72
CA ASP A 513 -19.37 6.40 -6.98
C ASP A 513 -20.13 7.71 -6.70
N GLU A 514 -19.47 8.85 -6.86
CA GLU A 514 -20.05 10.19 -6.65
C GLU A 514 -21.30 10.46 -7.52
N SER A 515 -21.48 9.72 -8.62
CA SER A 515 -22.63 9.84 -9.52
C SER A 515 -23.73 8.82 -9.24
N ASP A 516 -23.71 8.15 -8.08
CA ASP A 516 -24.61 7.04 -7.73
C ASP A 516 -24.52 5.85 -8.68
N ILE A 517 -23.40 5.70 -9.40
CA ILE A 517 -23.15 4.57 -10.28
C ILE A 517 -22.41 3.50 -9.51
N ARG A 518 -22.93 2.27 -9.57
CA ARG A 518 -22.32 1.12 -8.89
C ARG A 518 -21.00 0.75 -9.56
N VAL A 519 -19.95 0.67 -8.76
CA VAL A 519 -18.61 0.21 -9.12
C VAL A 519 -18.29 -1.05 -8.32
N TYR A 520 -17.71 -2.03 -8.99
CA TYR A 520 -17.25 -3.28 -8.37
C TYR A 520 -15.74 -3.23 -8.23
N TYR A 521 -15.27 -3.43 -7.00
CA TYR A 521 -13.86 -3.42 -6.64
C TYR A 521 -13.44 -4.79 -6.15
N ASN A 522 -12.36 -5.32 -6.71
CA ASN A 522 -11.74 -6.54 -6.22
C ASN A 522 -10.66 -6.18 -5.21
N VAL A 523 -10.85 -6.55 -3.94
CA VAL A 523 -9.89 -6.20 -2.87
C VAL A 523 -8.55 -6.92 -2.98
N GLN A 524 -8.49 -8.05 -3.68
CA GLN A 524 -7.27 -8.83 -3.85
C GLN A 524 -6.44 -8.35 -5.03
N THR A 525 -7.09 -8.09 -6.17
CA THR A 525 -6.41 -7.68 -7.41
C THR A 525 -6.38 -6.17 -7.62
N GLU A 526 -7.11 -5.41 -6.79
CA GLU A 526 -7.28 -3.95 -6.90
C GLU A 526 -7.96 -3.51 -8.21
N GLU A 527 -8.57 -4.47 -8.93
CA GLU A 527 -9.30 -4.23 -10.17
C GLU A 527 -10.62 -3.48 -9.89
N ARG A 528 -10.89 -2.45 -10.70
CA ARG A 528 -12.14 -1.67 -10.68
C ARG A 528 -12.90 -1.88 -11.98
N ARG A 529 -14.19 -2.21 -11.88
CA ARG A 529 -15.06 -2.37 -13.05
C ARG A 529 -16.47 -1.83 -12.80
N ARG A 530 -17.17 -1.50 -13.88
CA ARG A 530 -18.56 -0.99 -13.84
C ARG A 530 -19.60 -2.06 -14.17
N ASP A 531 -19.19 -3.11 -14.86
CA ASP A 531 -20.04 -4.26 -15.14
C ASP A 531 -19.97 -5.27 -13.98
N LEU A 532 -21.12 -5.91 -13.70
CA LEU A 532 -21.24 -6.88 -12.62
C LEU A 532 -20.27 -8.05 -12.86
N PRO A 533 -19.33 -8.35 -11.92
CA PRO A 533 -18.44 -9.49 -12.07
C PRO A 533 -19.25 -10.80 -12.13
N LEU A 534 -18.72 -11.78 -12.89
CA LEU A 534 -19.30 -13.13 -12.96
C LEU A 534 -19.14 -13.91 -11.65
N ALA A 535 -18.17 -13.49 -10.82
CA ALA A 535 -17.97 -14.04 -9.48
C ALA A 535 -19.05 -13.54 -8.49
N MET A 536 -19.23 -14.27 -7.39
CA MET A 536 -20.13 -13.85 -6.31
C MET A 536 -19.71 -12.47 -5.78
N LEU A 537 -20.66 -11.66 -5.33
CA LEU A 537 -20.34 -10.43 -4.61
C LEU A 537 -20.20 -10.72 -3.12
N ASN A 538 -19.34 -9.94 -2.49
CA ASN A 538 -19.22 -9.90 -1.06
C ASN A 538 -20.49 -9.28 -0.48
N GLU A 539 -21.17 -10.05 0.35
CA GLU A 539 -22.38 -9.64 1.03
C GLU A 539 -22.26 -9.89 2.52
N ALA A 540 -22.95 -9.05 3.30
CA ALA A 540 -22.95 -9.20 4.74
C ALA A 540 -23.53 -10.58 5.10
N LEU A 541 -22.98 -11.18 6.15
CA LEU A 541 -23.57 -12.38 6.75
C LEU A 541 -24.94 -11.98 7.34
N GLU A 542 -26.01 -12.14 6.56
CA GLU A 542 -27.37 -11.75 6.97
C GLU A 542 -27.86 -12.62 8.13
N SER A 543 -28.61 -11.99 9.04
CA SER A 543 -29.15 -12.57 10.27
C SER A 543 -30.42 -13.44 10.09
N GLY A 544 -30.77 -13.85 8.88
CA GLY A 544 -32.14 -14.33 8.61
C GLY A 544 -32.34 -15.52 7.68
N ILE A 545 -31.36 -16.00 6.92
CA ILE A 545 -31.61 -17.01 5.88
C ILE A 545 -30.65 -18.19 6.00
N GLY A 546 -31.14 -19.26 6.65
CA GLY A 546 -30.63 -20.62 6.42
C GLY A 546 -30.26 -21.42 7.67
N GLY A 547 -31.26 -22.02 8.32
CA GLY A 547 -31.19 -23.37 8.88
C GLY A 547 -30.22 -23.65 10.04
N GLY A 548 -30.76 -23.68 11.27
CA GLY A 548 -30.35 -24.69 12.26
C GLY A 548 -29.50 -24.24 13.44
N VAL A 549 -28.96 -23.02 13.46
CA VAL A 549 -28.29 -22.47 14.66
C VAL A 549 -29.17 -21.38 15.26
N ALA A 550 -30.10 -21.80 16.12
CA ALA A 550 -30.97 -20.91 16.88
C ALA A 550 -30.18 -20.18 17.97
N CYS A 551 -29.45 -19.13 17.57
CA CYS A 551 -28.98 -18.04 18.43
C CYS A 551 -28.98 -16.79 17.54
N GLY A 552 -29.79 -15.79 17.87
CA GLY A 552 -29.91 -14.57 17.07
C GLY A 552 -28.55 -13.93 16.81
N TRP A 553 -28.20 -13.76 15.53
CA TRP A 553 -26.91 -13.26 15.05
C TRP A 553 -26.72 -11.76 15.31
N ALA A 554 -27.82 -11.07 15.65
CA ALA A 554 -27.80 -9.81 16.38
C ALA A 554 -28.21 -10.08 17.83
N GLY A 555 -27.23 -10.20 18.72
CA GLY A 555 -27.48 -9.92 20.13
C GLY A 555 -28.07 -8.51 20.27
N SER A 556 -28.78 -8.27 21.37
CA SER A 556 -29.50 -7.04 21.76
C SER A 556 -28.82 -5.69 21.47
N TRP A 557 -27.51 -5.68 21.21
CA TRP A 557 -26.71 -4.50 20.88
C TRP A 557 -27.10 -3.82 19.56
N GLY A 558 -27.52 -4.59 18.54
CA GLY A 558 -27.84 -4.02 17.22
C GLY A 558 -29.18 -3.28 17.18
N SER A 559 -30.12 -3.66 18.05
CA SER A 559 -31.49 -3.10 18.12
C SER A 559 -31.60 -1.87 19.02
N GLU A 560 -30.71 -1.72 20.00
CA GLU A 560 -30.74 -0.57 20.92
C GLU A 560 -29.97 0.65 20.36
N MET A 561 -29.02 0.45 19.44
CA MET A 561 -28.27 1.56 18.84
C MET A 561 -28.99 2.28 17.69
N PHE A 562 -30.08 1.72 17.13
CA PHE A 562 -30.78 2.35 16.00
C PHE A 562 -32.29 2.04 16.00
N PRO A 563 -33.17 3.05 15.85
CA PRO A 563 -34.52 2.83 15.35
C PRO A 563 -34.41 2.29 13.92
N THR A 564 -35.11 1.20 13.63
CA THR A 564 -35.27 0.71 12.26
C THR A 564 -36.00 1.77 11.44
N ASP A 565 -35.33 2.35 10.44
CA ASP A 565 -35.96 3.25 9.49
C ASP A 565 -36.80 2.43 8.50
N THR A 566 -37.93 1.94 8.99
CA THR A 566 -39.02 1.45 8.13
C THR A 566 -39.88 2.66 7.79
N GLY A 567 -39.52 3.40 6.74
CA GLY A 567 -40.36 4.53 6.33
C GLY A 567 -39.87 5.39 5.17
N LYS A 568 -39.81 4.84 3.95
CA LYS A 568 -40.60 5.28 2.77
C LYS A 568 -40.12 4.63 1.48
#